data_AF-A0A8W8JRQ2-F1
#
_entry.id   AF-A0A8W8JRQ2-F1
#
_cell.length_a   1.000
_cell.length_b   1.000
_cell.length_c   1.000
_cell.angle_alpha   90.00
_cell.angle_beta   90.00
_cell.angle_gamma   90.00
#
_symmetry.space_group_name_H-M   'P 1'
#
loop_
_entity.id
_entity.type
_entity.pdbx_description
1 polymer ?
#
loop_
_entity_poly.entity_id
_entity_poly.type
_entity_poly.pdbx_seq_one_letter_code
_entity_poly.pdbx_strand_id
1 'polypeptide(L)'
;EPAPQPVTEPAITLPPVSYEKPPNPFELYLSIRKQVIRQQNNLSIVHPKAPQGFKDYLMVSCGYVLEGKKASTLSVPMLSPPNSVQGDMRELFINQEKVRYKLRLQHLTEREKLILSLEQERIREHGRAARAMANQNLPLSVCTILKNEEIYHAMDAEQEEKEKSGRARYNGRQFLSWLKDLDDKFEKLKEDLLCRHHMEADSLYAIQKLDWEWKMKELGLCDNNATPEVDEVSVPMVQVHEFDLT
;
A
#
# COMPACT_ATOMS: atom_id res chain seq x y z
N GLU A 1 70.54 -0.07 -46.17
CA GLU A 1 69.36 -0.46 -45.37
C GLU A 1 69.73 -1.71 -44.58
N PRO A 2 69.90 -1.63 -43.25
CA PRO A 2 70.25 -2.80 -42.45
C PRO A 2 68.99 -3.57 -42.02
N ALA A 3 69.10 -4.90 -41.98
CA ALA A 3 68.03 -5.85 -41.70
C ALA A 3 67.42 -5.67 -40.28
N PRO A 4 66.12 -5.99 -40.08
CA PRO A 4 65.47 -5.83 -38.78
C PRO A 4 65.89 -6.93 -37.80
N GLN A 5 66.18 -6.54 -36.57
CA GLN A 5 66.51 -7.43 -35.46
C GLN A 5 65.27 -8.19 -34.94
N PRO A 6 65.42 -9.40 -34.38
CA PRO A 6 64.29 -10.22 -33.94
C PRO A 6 63.63 -9.63 -32.68
N VAL A 7 62.31 -9.53 -32.72
CA VAL A 7 61.47 -9.05 -31.61
C VAL A 7 61.49 -10.09 -30.49
N THR A 8 61.95 -9.69 -29.32
CA THR A 8 61.93 -10.51 -28.10
C THR A 8 60.51 -10.48 -27.53
N GLU A 9 59.86 -11.65 -27.43
CA GLU A 9 58.54 -11.78 -26.80
C GLU A 9 58.62 -11.41 -25.31
N PRO A 10 57.64 -10.63 -24.78
CA PRO A 10 57.63 -10.28 -23.36
C PRO A 10 57.23 -11.49 -22.53
N ALA A 11 58.11 -11.88 -21.59
CA ALA A 11 57.80 -12.87 -20.58
C ALA A 11 56.61 -12.42 -19.73
N ILE A 12 55.49 -13.12 -19.84
CA ILE A 12 54.32 -12.91 -18.98
C ILE A 12 54.72 -13.29 -17.56
N THR A 13 55.02 -12.28 -16.75
CA THR A 13 55.28 -12.48 -15.32
C THR A 13 53.93 -12.45 -14.63
N LEU A 14 53.39 -13.62 -14.27
CA LEU A 14 52.18 -13.69 -13.46
C LEU A 14 52.46 -13.08 -12.08
N PRO A 15 51.55 -12.24 -11.53
CA PRO A 15 51.74 -11.67 -10.21
C PRO A 15 51.79 -12.79 -9.15
N PRO A 16 52.60 -12.63 -8.08
CA PRO A 16 52.69 -13.62 -7.02
C PRO A 16 51.31 -13.82 -6.37
N VAL A 17 50.82 -15.05 -6.39
CA VAL A 17 49.60 -15.42 -5.64
C VAL A 17 49.92 -15.28 -4.15
N SER A 18 49.37 -14.25 -3.52
CA SER A 18 49.44 -14.07 -2.08
C SER A 18 48.60 -15.15 -1.41
N TYR A 19 49.26 -16.11 -0.75
CA TYR A 19 48.60 -17.06 0.14
C TYR A 19 48.42 -16.41 1.51
N GLU A 20 47.58 -15.37 1.60
CA GLU A 20 47.10 -14.96 2.92
C GLU A 20 46.34 -16.15 3.51
N LYS A 21 46.86 -16.67 4.63
CA LYS A 21 46.21 -17.76 5.35
C LYS A 21 44.80 -17.27 5.70
N PRO A 22 43.74 -17.97 5.27
CA PRO A 22 42.38 -17.52 5.55
C PRO A 22 42.22 -17.33 7.06
N PRO A 23 41.59 -16.23 7.49
CA PRO A 23 41.49 -15.87 8.89
C PRO A 23 40.91 -17.02 9.70
N ASN A 24 41.42 -17.19 10.93
CA ASN A 24 40.99 -18.25 11.83
C ASN A 24 39.45 -18.19 11.99
N PRO A 25 38.70 -19.28 11.67
CA PRO A 25 37.24 -19.27 11.73
C PRO A 25 36.69 -18.91 13.12
N PHE A 26 37.40 -19.27 14.19
CA PHE A 26 37.01 -18.92 15.55
C PHE A 26 37.21 -17.43 15.85
N GLU A 27 38.29 -16.84 15.36
CA GLU A 27 38.54 -15.40 15.51
C GLU A 27 37.54 -14.58 14.70
N LEU A 28 37.19 -15.04 13.50
CA LEU A 28 36.14 -14.46 12.67
C LEU A 28 34.77 -14.52 13.36
N TYR A 29 34.40 -15.68 13.92
CA TYR A 29 33.16 -15.80 14.68
C TYR A 29 33.10 -14.82 15.87
N LEU A 30 34.20 -14.71 16.61
CA LEU A 30 34.28 -13.80 17.77
C LEU A 30 34.25 -12.33 17.33
N SER A 31 34.83 -11.96 16.20
CA SER A 31 34.78 -10.59 15.70
C SER A 31 33.36 -10.21 15.26
N ILE A 32 32.66 -11.10 14.55
CA ILE A 32 31.25 -10.95 14.17
C ILE A 32 30.39 -10.76 15.42
N ARG A 33 30.54 -11.65 16.42
CA ARG A 33 29.76 -11.54 17.68
C ARG A 33 30.00 -10.21 18.40
N LYS A 34 31.25 -9.73 18.47
CA LYS A 34 31.57 -8.43 19.07
C LYS A 34 30.92 -7.28 18.29
N GLN A 35 30.90 -7.35 16.96
CA GLN A 35 30.25 -6.35 16.11
C GLN A 35 28.74 -6.32 16.35
N VAL A 36 28.09 -7.49 16.38
CA VAL A 36 26.65 -7.64 16.67
C VAL A 36 26.28 -7.01 18.02
N ILE A 37 27.03 -7.32 19.07
CA ILE A 37 26.82 -6.73 20.40
C ILE A 37 26.96 -5.21 20.37
N ARG A 38 27.98 -4.68 19.69
CA ARG A 38 28.15 -3.21 19.54
C ARG A 38 26.97 -2.58 18.81
N GLN A 39 26.50 -3.18 17.73
CA GLN A 39 25.34 -2.68 16.99
C GLN A 39 24.08 -2.69 17.85
N GLN A 40 23.83 -3.78 18.59
CA GLN A 40 22.69 -3.90 19.49
C GLN A 40 22.76 -2.85 20.63
N ASN A 41 23.94 -2.63 21.22
CA ASN A 41 24.14 -1.61 22.26
C ASN A 41 23.93 -0.18 21.77
N ASN A 42 24.06 0.07 20.47
CA ASN A 42 23.79 1.37 19.86
C ASN A 42 22.31 1.59 19.55
N LEU A 43 21.45 0.57 19.66
CA LEU A 43 20.02 0.71 19.46
C LEU A 43 19.36 1.25 20.73
N SER A 44 18.50 2.23 20.56
CA SER A 44 17.71 2.82 21.65
C SER A 44 16.22 2.84 21.29
N ILE A 45 15.38 3.00 22.31
CA ILE A 45 13.96 3.27 22.11
C ILE A 45 13.84 4.71 21.60
N VAL A 46 13.25 4.86 20.42
CA VAL A 46 13.00 6.16 19.80
C VAL A 46 11.51 6.46 19.83
N HIS A 47 11.15 7.61 20.40
CA HIS A 47 9.77 8.08 20.48
C HIS A 47 9.47 9.08 19.37
N PRO A 48 8.63 8.72 18.37
CA PRO A 48 8.28 9.63 17.29
C PRO A 48 7.30 10.71 17.75
N LYS A 49 7.38 11.88 17.13
CA LYS A 49 6.36 12.92 17.29
C LYS A 49 5.11 12.53 16.49
N ALA A 50 3.95 12.60 17.14
CA ALA A 50 2.67 12.32 16.49
C ALA A 50 2.45 13.23 15.25
N PRO A 51 1.91 12.68 14.16
CA PRO A 51 1.46 13.49 13.02
C PRO A 51 0.41 14.54 13.41
N GLN A 52 0.28 15.57 12.56
CA GLN A 52 -0.82 16.52 12.69
C GLN A 52 -2.15 15.82 12.47
N GLY A 53 -3.17 16.16 13.25
CA GLY A 53 -4.50 15.54 13.15
C GLY A 53 -4.57 14.09 13.62
N PHE A 54 -3.52 13.54 14.25
CA PHE A 54 -3.47 12.12 14.67
C PHE A 54 -4.67 11.65 15.50
N LYS A 55 -5.30 12.54 16.29
CA LYS A 55 -6.49 12.19 17.09
C LYS A 55 -7.74 11.96 16.25
N ASP A 56 -7.78 12.55 15.05
CA ASP A 56 -8.91 12.49 14.14
C ASP A 56 -8.80 11.33 13.15
N TYR A 57 -7.69 10.58 13.20
CA TYR A 57 -7.44 9.43 12.33
C TYR A 57 -8.51 8.36 12.49
N LEU A 58 -8.88 7.75 11.37
CA LEU A 58 -9.84 6.66 11.30
C LEU A 58 -9.38 5.45 12.13
N MET A 59 -8.07 5.18 12.17
CA MET A 59 -7.48 4.17 13.06
C MET A 59 -7.66 4.46 14.55
N VAL A 60 -7.75 5.73 14.94
CA VAL A 60 -7.84 6.14 16.35
C VAL A 60 -9.29 6.24 16.80
N SER A 61 -10.15 6.79 15.95
CA SER A 61 -11.60 6.87 16.18
C SER A 61 -12.30 5.52 16.05
N CYS A 62 -11.68 4.56 15.34
CA CYS A 62 -12.25 3.23 15.07
C CYS A 62 -13.63 3.30 14.39
N GLY A 63 -13.86 4.34 13.58
CA GLY A 63 -15.14 4.60 12.91
C GLY A 63 -15.37 3.81 11.62
N TYR A 64 -14.41 3.01 11.19
CA TYR A 64 -14.44 2.25 9.93
C TYR A 64 -15.36 1.03 9.98
N VAL A 65 -15.77 0.56 8.80
CA VAL A 65 -16.63 -0.61 8.61
C VAL A 65 -15.91 -1.89 9.02
N LEU A 66 -16.59 -2.69 9.83
CA LEU A 66 -16.14 -4.01 10.25
C LEU A 66 -17.10 -5.10 9.77
N GLU A 67 -16.54 -6.19 9.27
CA GLU A 67 -17.30 -7.37 8.90
C GLU A 67 -18.05 -7.94 10.11
N GLY A 68 -19.32 -8.33 9.91
CA GLY A 68 -20.18 -8.85 10.97
C GLY A 68 -20.77 -7.82 11.93
N LYS A 69 -20.31 -6.56 11.91
CA LYS A 69 -20.85 -5.49 12.78
C LYS A 69 -21.89 -4.64 12.03
N LYS A 70 -23.17 -5.02 12.13
CA LYS A 70 -24.27 -4.29 11.46
C LYS A 70 -24.32 -2.78 11.78
N ALA A 71 -23.90 -2.38 12.98
CA ALA A 71 -23.86 -0.98 13.37
C ALA A 71 -22.90 -0.15 12.51
N SER A 72 -21.81 -0.73 12.01
CA SER A 72 -20.85 0.01 11.17
C SER A 72 -21.31 0.16 9.72
N THR A 73 -22.34 -0.57 9.29
CA THR A 73 -22.89 -0.47 7.94
C THR A 73 -24.12 0.45 7.86
N LEU A 74 -24.49 1.12 8.96
CA LEU A 74 -25.70 1.96 9.02
C LEU A 74 -25.65 3.18 8.08
N SER A 75 -24.45 3.64 7.73
CA SER A 75 -24.25 4.73 6.77
C SER A 75 -24.57 4.33 5.32
N VAL A 76 -24.62 3.03 5.02
CA VAL A 76 -24.91 2.52 3.68
C VAL A 76 -26.41 2.21 3.56
N PRO A 77 -27.18 2.97 2.77
CA PRO A 77 -28.61 2.75 2.65
C PRO A 77 -28.92 1.49 1.84
N MET A 78 -29.99 0.80 2.25
CA MET A 78 -30.70 -0.21 1.46
C MET A 78 -32.02 0.41 1.01
N LEU A 79 -32.19 0.58 -0.30
CA LEU A 79 -33.37 1.25 -0.85
C LEU A 79 -34.58 0.30 -0.86
N SER A 80 -35.74 0.83 -0.51
CA SER A 80 -36.99 0.09 -0.63
C SER A 80 -37.52 0.18 -2.07
N PRO A 81 -38.19 -0.87 -2.59
CA PRO A 81 -38.85 -0.81 -3.88
C PRO A 81 -39.88 0.33 -3.92
N PRO A 82 -39.95 1.10 -5.02
CA PRO A 82 -40.98 2.11 -5.21
C PRO A 82 -42.38 1.48 -5.17
N ASN A 83 -43.38 2.23 -4.68
CA ASN A 83 -44.77 1.74 -4.60
C ASN A 83 -45.40 1.49 -5.98
N SER A 84 -44.88 2.10 -7.04
CA SER A 84 -45.28 1.86 -8.44
C SER A 84 -44.86 0.48 -8.94
N VAL A 85 -43.82 -0.12 -8.36
CA VAL A 85 -43.28 -1.42 -8.77
C VAL A 85 -43.93 -2.53 -7.96
N GLN A 86 -44.62 -3.43 -8.66
CA GLN A 86 -45.41 -4.53 -8.07
C GLN A 86 -45.05 -5.88 -8.69
N GLY A 87 -45.47 -6.97 -8.05
CA GLY A 87 -45.29 -8.34 -8.55
C GLY A 87 -43.82 -8.70 -8.84
N ASP A 88 -43.59 -9.40 -9.94
CA ASP A 88 -42.26 -9.88 -10.34
C ASP A 88 -41.23 -8.75 -10.55
N MET A 89 -41.67 -7.55 -10.96
CA MET A 89 -40.79 -6.38 -11.08
C MET A 89 -40.28 -5.93 -9.70
N ARG A 90 -41.10 -6.09 -8.64
CA ARG A 90 -40.69 -5.77 -7.26
C ARG A 90 -39.64 -6.75 -6.79
N GLU A 91 -39.78 -8.04 -7.11
CA GLU A 91 -38.77 -9.04 -6.77
C GLU A 91 -37.45 -8.77 -7.48
N LEU A 92 -37.49 -8.41 -8.77
CA LEU A 92 -36.31 -7.99 -9.52
C LEU A 92 -35.63 -6.79 -8.87
N PHE A 93 -36.39 -5.75 -8.50
CA PHE A 93 -35.85 -4.58 -7.80
C PHE A 93 -35.11 -4.99 -6.53
N ILE A 94 -35.71 -5.83 -5.68
CA ILE A 94 -35.11 -6.29 -4.42
C ILE A 94 -33.79 -7.01 -4.69
N ASN A 95 -33.74 -7.84 -5.73
CA ASN A 95 -32.53 -8.59 -6.08
C ASN A 95 -31.43 -7.67 -6.62
N GLN A 96 -31.77 -6.74 -7.51
CA GLN A 96 -30.84 -5.72 -8.01
C GLN A 96 -30.33 -4.82 -6.88
N GLU A 97 -31.20 -4.46 -5.93
CA GLU A 97 -30.84 -3.63 -4.79
C GLU A 97 -29.85 -4.30 -3.85
N LYS A 98 -29.96 -5.61 -3.63
CA LYS A 98 -28.94 -6.37 -2.87
C LYS A 98 -27.55 -6.26 -3.52
N VAL A 99 -27.49 -6.28 -4.85
CA VAL A 99 -26.23 -6.14 -5.60
C VAL A 99 -25.70 -4.71 -5.49
N ARG A 100 -26.56 -3.69 -5.65
CA ARG A 100 -26.17 -2.28 -5.47
C ARG A 100 -25.69 -1.99 -4.04
N TYR A 101 -26.36 -2.54 -3.03
CA TYR A 101 -25.95 -2.44 -1.64
C TYR A 101 -24.57 -3.06 -1.41
N LYS A 102 -24.33 -4.24 -1.96
CA LYS A 102 -23.01 -4.89 -1.89
C LYS A 102 -21.93 -4.02 -2.53
N LEU A 103 -22.21 -3.42 -3.69
CA LEU A 103 -21.27 -2.52 -4.37
C LEU A 103 -20.97 -1.28 -3.52
N ARG A 104 -21.99 -0.61 -2.96
CA ARG A 104 -21.81 0.55 -2.06
C ARG A 104 -20.96 0.19 -0.83
N LEU A 105 -21.18 -0.98 -0.24
CA LEU A 105 -20.41 -1.44 0.91
C LEU A 105 -18.94 -1.73 0.53
N GLN A 106 -18.72 -2.33 -0.64
CA GLN A 106 -17.38 -2.55 -1.18
C GLN A 106 -16.66 -1.21 -1.40
N HIS A 107 -17.30 -0.24 -2.06
CA HIS A 107 -16.73 1.09 -2.31
C HIS A 107 -16.35 1.80 -1.02
N LEU A 108 -17.24 1.80 -0.01
CA LEU A 108 -16.95 2.36 1.31
C LEU A 108 -15.74 1.68 1.98
N THR A 109 -15.72 0.35 1.99
CA THR A 109 -14.65 -0.43 2.60
C THR A 109 -13.30 -0.17 1.93
N GLU A 110 -13.26 -0.08 0.60
CA GLU A 110 -12.04 0.20 -0.15
C GLU A 110 -11.52 1.62 0.09
N ARG A 111 -12.41 2.61 0.19
CA ARG A 111 -12.06 3.99 0.57
C ARG A 111 -11.44 4.03 1.96
N GLU A 112 -12.08 3.42 2.95
CA GLU A 112 -11.57 3.38 4.31
C GLU A 112 -10.24 2.64 4.40
N LYS A 113 -10.06 1.52 3.67
CA LYS A 113 -8.77 0.82 3.59
C LYS A 113 -7.65 1.70 3.03
N LEU A 114 -7.94 2.53 2.02
CA LEU A 114 -6.96 3.46 1.47
C LEU A 114 -6.56 4.50 2.51
N ILE A 115 -7.53 5.11 3.21
CA ILE A 115 -7.30 6.07 4.29
C ILE A 115 -6.48 5.45 5.42
N LEU A 116 -6.87 4.27 5.91
CA LEU A 116 -6.14 3.54 6.96
C LEU A 116 -4.70 3.26 6.53
N SER A 117 -4.48 2.86 5.26
CA SER A 117 -3.15 2.60 4.73
C SER A 117 -2.28 3.86 4.69
N LEU A 118 -2.86 5.00 4.28
CA LEU A 118 -2.19 6.30 4.28
C LEU A 118 -1.79 6.71 5.69
N GLU A 119 -2.73 6.68 6.63
CA GLU A 119 -2.49 7.05 8.03
C GLU A 119 -1.36 6.21 8.64
N GLN A 120 -1.33 4.90 8.35
CA GLN A 120 -0.27 4.01 8.79
C GLN A 120 1.09 4.37 8.19
N GLU A 121 1.16 4.63 6.88
CA GLU A 121 2.41 5.04 6.22
C GLU A 121 2.91 6.38 6.76
N ARG A 122 2.01 7.33 7.01
CA ARG A 122 2.36 8.63 7.59
C ARG A 122 2.97 8.47 8.99
N ILE A 123 2.40 7.60 9.83
CA ILE A 123 2.99 7.24 11.14
C ILE A 123 4.36 6.56 10.96
N ARG A 124 4.52 5.68 9.98
CA ARG A 124 5.80 5.01 9.69
C ARG A 124 6.89 5.99 9.27
N GLU A 125 6.59 6.97 8.42
CA GLU A 125 7.53 8.02 8.02
C GLU A 125 7.94 8.92 9.19
N HIS A 126 7.00 9.29 10.06
CA HIS A 126 7.31 9.97 11.31
C HIS A 126 8.25 9.13 12.20
N GLY A 127 8.00 7.83 12.30
CA GLY A 127 8.87 6.89 13.01
C GLY A 127 10.27 6.80 12.39
N ARG A 128 10.35 6.79 11.07
CA ARG A 128 11.62 6.78 10.32
C ARG A 128 12.41 8.06 10.54
N ALA A 129 11.75 9.22 10.45
CA ALA A 129 12.37 10.51 10.70
C ALA A 129 12.90 10.62 12.14
N ALA A 130 12.12 10.16 13.13
CA ALA A 130 12.55 10.12 14.52
C ALA A 130 13.81 9.27 14.73
N ARG A 131 13.86 8.07 14.13
CA ARG A 131 15.04 7.21 14.18
C ARG A 131 16.25 7.88 13.51
N ALA A 132 16.05 8.50 12.35
CA ALA A 132 17.10 9.22 11.64
C ALA A 132 17.65 10.40 12.46
N MET A 133 16.80 11.13 13.20
CA MET A 133 17.23 12.18 14.15
C MET A 133 18.07 11.61 15.30
N ALA A 134 17.78 10.38 15.73
CA ALA A 134 18.57 9.64 16.73
C ALA A 134 19.82 8.95 16.14
N ASN A 135 20.16 9.20 14.87
CA ASN A 135 21.25 8.54 14.14
C ASN A 135 21.15 7.01 14.10
N GLN A 136 19.90 6.52 14.13
CA GLN A 136 19.53 5.11 14.14
C GLN A 136 18.75 4.79 12.86
N ASN A 137 19.12 3.72 12.15
CA ASN A 137 18.44 3.34 10.91
C ASN A 137 17.34 2.30 11.16
N LEU A 138 17.62 1.35 12.06
CA LEU A 138 16.72 0.23 12.39
C LEU A 138 16.01 0.46 13.73
N PRO A 139 14.74 0.09 13.88
CA PRO A 139 14.07 0.17 15.18
C PRO A 139 14.69 -0.82 16.17
N LEU A 140 14.67 -0.49 17.46
CA LEU A 140 14.92 -1.50 18.50
C LEU A 140 13.73 -2.46 18.53
N SER A 141 13.93 -3.68 18.04
CA SER A 141 12.89 -4.70 17.96
C SER A 141 13.49 -6.11 18.04
N VAL A 142 12.67 -7.09 18.43
CA VAL A 142 13.06 -8.50 18.43
C VAL A 142 13.53 -8.93 17.04
N CYS A 143 12.82 -8.54 15.97
CA CYS A 143 13.21 -8.85 14.60
C CYS A 143 14.59 -8.28 14.24
N THR A 144 14.92 -7.08 14.71
CA THR A 144 16.25 -6.47 14.50
C THR A 144 17.34 -7.23 15.25
N ILE A 145 17.07 -7.65 16.48
CA ILE A 145 18.03 -8.44 17.28
C ILE A 145 18.29 -9.78 16.60
N LEU A 146 17.24 -10.53 16.24
CA LEU A 146 17.35 -11.83 15.59
C LEU A 146 18.07 -11.73 14.24
N LYS A 147 17.75 -10.72 13.43
CA LYS A 147 18.45 -10.44 12.17
C LYS A 147 19.95 -10.22 12.39
N ASN A 148 20.32 -9.47 13.42
CA ASN A 148 21.72 -9.22 13.72
C ASN A 148 22.43 -10.47 14.28
N GLU A 149 21.71 -11.43 14.85
CA GLU A 149 22.28 -12.70 15.33
C GLU A 149 22.58 -13.70 14.22
N GLU A 150 21.96 -13.54 13.04
CA GLU A 150 22.22 -14.41 11.88
C GLU A 150 23.64 -14.17 11.34
N ILE A 151 24.47 -15.21 11.41
CA ILE A 151 25.89 -15.17 11.04
C ILE A 151 26.09 -14.86 9.54
N TYR A 152 25.12 -15.21 8.70
CA TYR A 152 25.13 -14.92 7.26
C TYR A 152 24.77 -13.47 6.91
N HIS A 153 24.30 -12.68 7.89
CA HIS A 153 24.07 -11.24 7.76
C HIS A 153 25.24 -10.42 8.36
N ALA A 154 26.43 -11.02 8.53
CA ALA A 154 27.62 -10.26 8.89
C ALA A 154 27.89 -9.22 7.79
N MET A 155 27.82 -7.94 8.14
CA MET A 155 28.15 -6.87 7.20
C MET A 155 29.64 -6.95 6.85
N ASP A 156 29.96 -7.02 5.56
CA ASP A 156 31.34 -6.89 5.11
C ASP A 156 31.91 -5.51 5.51
N ALA A 157 33.21 -5.45 5.77
CA ALA A 157 33.88 -4.24 6.25
C ALA A 157 33.69 -3.03 5.32
N GLU A 158 33.56 -3.26 4.02
CA GLU A 158 33.25 -2.25 2.99
C GLU A 158 31.84 -1.68 3.13
N GLN A 159 30.88 -2.51 3.54
CA GLN A 159 29.49 -2.12 3.80
C GLN A 159 29.39 -1.28 5.08
N GLU A 160 30.22 -1.58 6.07
CA GLU A 160 30.31 -0.78 7.31
C GLU A 160 30.93 0.62 7.06
N GLU A 161 31.97 0.72 6.23
CA GLU A 161 32.50 2.03 5.81
C GLU A 161 31.48 2.85 5.03
N LYS A 162 30.73 2.20 4.14
CA LYS A 162 29.68 2.87 3.36
C LYS A 162 28.53 3.35 4.23
N GLU A 163 28.14 2.63 5.28
CA GLU A 163 27.13 3.10 6.25
C GLU A 163 27.64 4.25 7.14
N LYS A 164 28.94 4.27 7.48
CA LYS A 164 29.57 5.39 8.22
C LYS A 164 29.70 6.64 7.36
N SER A 165 30.12 6.49 6.11
CA SER A 165 30.32 7.58 5.13
C SER A 165 29.00 8.09 4.55
N GLY A 166 28.05 7.19 4.31
CA GLY A 166 26.72 7.46 3.79
C GLY A 166 25.67 7.82 4.84
N ARG A 167 26.08 8.12 6.09
CA ARG A 167 25.23 8.78 7.09
C ARG A 167 24.88 10.18 6.57
N ALA A 168 23.98 10.23 5.61
CA ALA A 168 23.30 11.43 5.18
C ALA A 168 22.65 11.99 6.44
N ARG A 169 23.29 13.01 7.01
CA ARG A 169 22.82 13.69 8.21
C ARG A 169 21.37 14.07 7.95
N TYR A 170 20.46 13.48 8.73
CA TYR A 170 19.04 13.73 8.58
C TYR A 170 18.79 15.23 8.43
N ASN A 171 18.07 15.60 7.38
CA ASN A 171 17.71 16.97 7.06
C ASN A 171 16.18 17.07 7.10
N GLY A 172 15.63 18.06 7.82
CA GLY A 172 14.18 18.26 7.87
C GLY A 172 13.52 18.41 6.48
N ARG A 173 14.25 18.91 5.48
CA ARG A 173 13.79 18.95 4.08
C ARG A 173 13.57 17.57 3.48
N GLN A 174 14.41 16.60 3.85
CA GLN A 174 14.29 15.22 3.38
C GLN A 174 13.00 14.57 3.91
N PHE A 175 12.63 14.85 5.16
CA PHE A 175 11.37 14.39 5.74
C PHE A 175 10.15 14.98 5.02
N LEU A 176 10.17 16.29 4.74
CA LEU A 176 9.10 16.93 3.96
C LEU A 176 8.99 16.34 2.55
N SER A 177 10.11 15.98 1.92
CA SER A 177 10.10 15.27 0.63
C SER A 177 9.43 13.91 0.75
N TRP A 178 9.75 13.11 1.78
CA TRP A 178 9.12 11.80 1.96
C TRP A 178 7.61 11.89 2.19
N LEU A 179 7.16 12.87 2.97
CA LEU A 179 5.73 13.12 3.15
C LEU A 179 5.06 13.49 1.84
N LYS A 180 5.70 14.37 1.05
CA LYS A 180 5.18 14.74 -0.28
C LYS A 180 5.09 13.53 -1.21
N ASP A 181 6.15 12.72 -1.31
CA ASP A 181 6.16 11.53 -2.16
C ASP A 181 5.06 10.53 -1.75
N LEU A 182 4.79 10.45 -0.45
CA LEU A 182 3.71 9.66 0.13
C LEU A 182 2.34 10.26 -0.24
N ASP A 183 2.14 11.56 -0.10
CA ASP A 183 0.89 12.24 -0.48
C ASP A 183 0.62 12.06 -1.99
N ASP A 184 1.61 12.32 -2.85
CA ASP A 184 1.53 12.17 -4.31
C ASP A 184 1.19 10.70 -4.70
N LYS A 185 1.79 9.72 -4.00
CA LYS A 185 1.49 8.30 -4.20
C LYS A 185 0.03 7.98 -3.88
N PHE A 186 -0.49 8.46 -2.76
CA PHE A 186 -1.84 8.13 -2.32
C PHE A 186 -2.91 8.90 -3.10
N GLU A 187 -2.62 10.12 -3.56
CA GLU A 187 -3.53 10.85 -4.46
C GLU A 187 -3.70 10.08 -5.78
N LYS A 188 -2.61 9.58 -6.36
CA LYS A 188 -2.70 8.73 -7.56
C LYS A 188 -3.51 7.46 -7.31
N LEU A 189 -3.32 6.79 -6.16
CA LEU A 189 -4.11 5.62 -5.79
C LEU A 189 -5.60 5.95 -5.60
N LYS A 190 -5.92 7.14 -5.08
CA LYS A 190 -7.30 7.62 -4.95
C LYS A 190 -7.93 7.87 -6.32
N GLU A 191 -7.22 8.51 -7.24
CA GLU A 191 -7.70 8.74 -8.61
C GLU A 191 -8.02 7.41 -9.32
N ASP A 192 -7.09 6.45 -9.25
CA ASP A 192 -7.28 5.11 -9.82
C ASP A 192 -8.47 4.38 -9.17
N LEU A 193 -8.63 4.51 -7.84
CA LEU A 193 -9.74 3.93 -7.08
C LEU A 193 -11.09 4.50 -7.55
N LEU A 194 -11.21 5.83 -7.63
CA LEU A 194 -12.43 6.51 -8.02
C LEU A 194 -12.81 6.21 -9.48
N CYS A 195 -11.83 6.18 -10.38
CA CYS A 195 -12.04 5.79 -11.77
C CYS A 195 -12.65 4.38 -11.85
N ARG A 196 -12.08 3.41 -11.13
CA ARG A 196 -12.64 2.05 -11.07
C ARG A 196 -14.05 2.04 -10.46
N HIS A 197 -14.30 2.77 -9.38
CA HIS A 197 -15.62 2.84 -8.76
C HIS A 197 -16.68 3.37 -9.74
N HIS A 198 -16.34 4.38 -10.55
CA HIS A 198 -17.22 4.88 -11.60
C HIS A 198 -17.52 3.80 -12.65
N MET A 199 -16.49 3.13 -13.16
CA MET A 199 -16.68 2.04 -14.12
C MET A 199 -17.54 0.89 -13.57
N GLU A 200 -17.37 0.53 -12.30
CA GLU A 200 -18.17 -0.49 -11.63
C GLU A 200 -19.64 -0.05 -11.46
N ALA A 201 -19.88 1.21 -11.08
CA ALA A 201 -21.22 1.76 -10.96
C ALA A 201 -21.93 1.83 -12.31
N ASP A 202 -21.25 2.32 -13.36
CA ASP A 202 -21.79 2.45 -14.70
C ASP A 202 -22.10 1.07 -15.32
N SER A 203 -21.18 0.12 -15.17
CA SER A 203 -21.38 -1.24 -15.69
C SER A 203 -22.53 -1.96 -14.97
N LEU A 204 -22.63 -1.83 -13.64
CA LEU A 204 -23.75 -2.40 -12.89
C LEU A 204 -25.08 -1.77 -13.32
N TYR A 205 -25.12 -0.44 -13.46
CA TYR A 205 -26.32 0.28 -13.91
C TYR A 205 -26.76 -0.18 -15.30
N ALA A 206 -25.84 -0.29 -16.26
CA ALA A 206 -26.13 -0.74 -17.61
C ALA A 206 -26.73 -2.16 -17.64
N ILE A 207 -26.16 -3.09 -16.88
CA ILE A 207 -26.68 -4.47 -16.77
C ILE A 207 -28.08 -4.46 -16.14
N GLN A 208 -28.25 -3.76 -15.02
CA GLN A 208 -29.54 -3.74 -14.31
C GLN A 208 -30.64 -3.07 -15.11
N LYS A 209 -30.31 -2.04 -15.88
CA LYS A 209 -31.25 -1.39 -16.79
C LYS A 209 -31.70 -2.35 -17.90
N LEU A 210 -30.76 -3.08 -18.50
CA LEU A 210 -31.07 -4.08 -19.53
C LEU A 210 -31.93 -5.23 -18.98
N ASP A 211 -31.58 -5.75 -17.80
CA ASP A 211 -32.38 -6.79 -17.12
C ASP A 211 -33.82 -6.29 -16.84
N TRP A 212 -33.96 -5.02 -16.48
CA TRP A 212 -35.24 -4.39 -16.24
C TRP A 212 -36.09 -4.30 -17.51
N GLU A 213 -35.50 -3.80 -18.60
CA GLU A 213 -36.16 -3.72 -19.92
C GLU A 213 -36.60 -5.10 -20.40
N TRP A 214 -35.76 -6.13 -20.21
CA TRP A 214 -36.10 -7.50 -20.55
C TRP A 214 -37.24 -8.06 -19.70
N LYS A 215 -37.23 -7.79 -18.39
CA LYS A 215 -38.31 -8.23 -17.50
C LYS A 215 -39.64 -7.57 -17.85
N MET A 216 -39.64 -6.30 -18.24
CA MET A 216 -40.84 -5.62 -18.73
C MET A 216 -41.43 -6.30 -19.98
N LYS A 217 -40.57 -6.70 -20.93
CA LYS A 217 -41.00 -7.42 -22.14
C LYS A 217 -41.54 -8.81 -21.82
N GLU A 218 -40.87 -9.56 -20.94
CA GLU A 218 -41.30 -10.89 -20.50
C GLU A 218 -42.70 -10.86 -19.87
N LEU A 219 -42.99 -9.83 -19.08
CA LEU A 219 -44.28 -9.65 -18.41
C LEU A 219 -45.36 -9.00 -19.29
N GLY A 220 -45.05 -8.68 -20.55
CA GLY A 220 -45.98 -8.03 -21.47
C GLY A 220 -46.33 -6.58 -21.08
N LEU A 221 -45.48 -5.92 -20.29
CA LEU A 221 -45.66 -4.52 -19.87
C LEU A 221 -45.26 -3.52 -20.96
N CYS A 222 -44.53 -3.97 -21.98
CA CYS A 222 -44.20 -3.20 -23.18
C CYS A 222 -44.05 -4.11 -24.40
N ASP A 223 -44.16 -3.55 -25.60
CA ASP A 223 -43.93 -4.28 -26.85
C ASP A 223 -42.50 -4.80 -26.95
N ASN A 224 -42.33 -6.00 -27.51
CA ASN A 224 -41.02 -6.65 -27.67
C ASN A 224 -40.04 -5.81 -28.52
N ASN A 225 -40.57 -5.04 -29.46
CA ASN A 225 -39.81 -4.16 -30.36
C ASN A 225 -39.61 -2.75 -29.80
N ALA A 226 -40.22 -2.41 -28.67
CA ALA A 226 -40.05 -1.10 -28.05
C ALA A 226 -38.77 -1.05 -27.20
N THR A 227 -38.21 0.15 -27.07
CA THR A 227 -37.21 0.52 -26.06
C THR A 227 -37.93 1.30 -24.96
N PRO A 228 -38.40 0.62 -23.89
CA PRO A 228 -39.16 1.28 -22.85
C PRO A 228 -38.27 2.30 -22.11
N GLU A 229 -38.83 3.47 -21.81
CA GLU A 229 -38.15 4.45 -20.97
C GLU A 229 -38.17 3.96 -19.52
N VAL A 230 -36.99 3.62 -18.99
CA VAL A 230 -36.83 3.14 -17.62
C VAL A 230 -36.69 4.34 -16.69
N ASP A 231 -37.62 4.47 -15.76
CA ASP A 231 -37.57 5.47 -14.69
C ASP A 231 -36.32 5.27 -13.80
N GLU A 232 -35.59 6.34 -13.53
CA GLU A 232 -34.38 6.32 -12.69
C GLU A 232 -34.66 5.81 -11.27
N VAL A 233 -35.89 6.01 -10.77
CA VAL A 233 -36.29 5.51 -9.45
C VAL A 233 -36.46 3.99 -9.45
N SER A 234 -36.76 3.40 -10.62
CA SER A 234 -36.91 1.95 -10.79
C SER A 234 -35.57 1.23 -10.88
N VAL A 235 -34.56 1.87 -11.48
CA VAL A 235 -33.19 1.35 -11.55
C VAL A 235 -32.21 2.45 -11.14
N PRO A 236 -31.97 2.67 -9.84
CA PRO A 236 -31.10 3.75 -9.39
C PRO A 236 -29.62 3.43 -9.62
N MET A 237 -28.85 4.42 -10.11
CA MET A 237 -27.40 4.33 -10.23
C MET A 237 -26.70 4.46 -8.88
N VAL A 238 -25.67 3.66 -8.65
CA VAL A 238 -24.82 3.78 -7.45
C VAL A 238 -23.97 5.04 -7.56
N GLN A 239 -24.12 5.94 -6.60
CA GLN A 239 -23.40 7.21 -6.58
C GLN A 239 -21.97 7.03 -6.03
N VAL A 240 -20.98 7.40 -6.82
CA VAL A 240 -19.57 7.45 -6.41
C VAL A 240 -19.28 8.85 -5.88
N HIS A 241 -18.92 8.92 -4.60
CA HIS A 241 -18.64 10.19 -3.94
C HIS A 241 -17.14 10.39 -3.81
N GLU A 242 -16.68 11.59 -4.16
CA GLU A 242 -15.32 12.03 -3.88
C GLU A 242 -15.07 12.07 -2.36
N PHE A 243 -13.80 11.95 -1.98
CA PHE A 243 -13.36 12.01 -0.59
C PHE A 243 -11.96 12.56 -0.45
N ASP A 244 -11.71 13.12 0.72
CA ASP A 244 -10.40 13.67 1.07
C ASP A 244 -9.56 12.61 1.80
N LEU A 245 -8.25 12.64 1.53
CA LEU A 245 -7.27 11.74 2.16
C LEU A 245 -6.76 12.23 3.52
N THR A 246 -7.08 13.47 3.93
CA THR A 246 -6.69 14.15 5.19
C THR A 246 -5.19 14.32 5.47
#